data_AF-A0A4R0JJR9-F1
#
_entry.id   AF-A0A4R0JJR9-F1
#
_cell.length_a   1.000
_cell.length_b   1.000
_cell.length_c   1.000
_cell.angle_alpha   90.00
_cell.angle_beta   90.00
_cell.angle_gamma   90.00
#
_symmetry.space_group_name_H-M   'P 1'
#
loop_
_entity.id
_entity.type
_entity.pdbx_description
1 polymer ?
#
loop_
_entity_poly.entity_id
_entity_poly.type
_entity_poly.pdbx_seq_one_letter_code
_entity_poly.pdbx_strand_id
1 'polypeptide(L)'
;MIRYAARAVPWGLQGTGAGLMIGLLLLVERWPYMLWPLQGIAVGLLAATVVWCYPEPAAALVDTLPRGLFWRTTARSAGAVAVVLLWLIAVRETRVGYFGHAMDVAWQGIALVVAAAGFVTWQRSRGSDGPARAVSAAIVGIATCIALARPFANVVPIFPYTAGDDWSTSRVLWSSLPVLVLICARVPARSARGGRRGEAPERPSGRAGRTR
;
A
#
# COMPACT_ATOMS: atom_id res chain seq x y z
N MET A 1 -9.54 2.19 -20.31
CA MET A 1 -8.97 1.88 -18.97
C MET A 1 -9.28 0.45 -18.51
N ILE A 2 -10.53 -0.01 -18.60
CA ILE A 2 -10.94 -1.36 -18.15
C ILE A 2 -10.11 -2.50 -18.78
N ARG A 3 -9.97 -2.52 -20.11
CA ARG A 3 -9.14 -3.54 -20.81
C ARG A 3 -7.67 -3.54 -20.37
N TYR A 4 -7.13 -2.37 -20.01
CA TYR A 4 -5.77 -2.26 -19.47
C TYR A 4 -5.70 -2.82 -18.05
N ALA A 5 -6.63 -2.43 -17.17
CA ALA A 5 -6.71 -2.95 -15.81
C ALA A 5 -6.87 -4.48 -15.76
N ALA A 6 -7.72 -5.03 -16.65
CA ALA A 6 -7.93 -6.47 -16.78
C ALA A 6 -6.63 -7.26 -17.04
N ARG A 7 -5.68 -6.67 -17.77
CA ARG A 7 -4.41 -7.30 -18.13
C ARG A 7 -3.24 -6.92 -17.22
N ALA A 8 -3.26 -5.69 -16.70
CA ALA A 8 -2.16 -5.13 -15.93
C ALA A 8 -2.20 -5.52 -14.45
N VAL A 9 -3.39 -5.75 -13.90
CA VAL A 9 -3.59 -6.12 -12.49
C VAL A 9 -3.45 -7.64 -12.35
N PRO A 10 -2.67 -8.13 -11.36
CA PRO A 10 -2.54 -9.57 -11.12
C PRO A 10 -3.77 -10.13 -10.39
N TRP A 11 -4.91 -10.23 -11.08
CA TRP A 11 -6.21 -10.59 -10.48
C TRP A 11 -6.20 -11.90 -9.69
N GLY A 12 -5.45 -12.91 -10.15
CA GLY A 12 -5.29 -14.16 -9.40
C GLY A 12 -4.70 -13.93 -8.01
N LEU A 13 -3.60 -13.16 -7.92
CA LEU A 13 -2.96 -12.81 -6.65
C LEU A 13 -3.88 -11.94 -5.77
N GLN A 14 -4.61 -11.00 -6.37
CA GLN A 14 -5.58 -10.18 -5.65
C GLN A 14 -6.70 -11.04 -5.05
N GLY A 15 -7.22 -12.00 -5.82
CA GLY A 15 -8.25 -12.95 -5.38
C GLY A 15 -7.76 -13.84 -4.25
N THR A 16 -6.55 -14.41 -4.37
CA THR A 16 -5.96 -15.24 -3.31
C THR A 16 -5.71 -14.43 -2.04
N GLY A 17 -5.14 -13.23 -2.16
CA GLY A 17 -4.91 -12.34 -1.01
C GLY A 17 -6.20 -11.94 -0.31
N ALA A 18 -7.23 -11.56 -1.08
CA ALA A 18 -8.55 -11.23 -0.56
C ALA A 18 -9.21 -12.43 0.12
N GLY A 19 -9.15 -13.63 -0.48
CA GLY A 19 -9.69 -14.85 0.10
C GLY A 19 -9.04 -15.22 1.44
N LEU A 20 -7.70 -15.14 1.52
CA LEU A 20 -6.95 -15.35 2.77
C LEU A 20 -7.35 -14.33 3.84
N MET A 21 -7.36 -13.04 3.48
CA MET A 21 -7.78 -11.96 4.37
C MET A 21 -9.19 -12.20 4.93
N ILE A 22 -10.17 -12.52 4.07
CA ILE A 22 -11.55 -12.83 4.49
C ILE A 22 -11.58 -14.04 5.41
N GLY A 23 -10.85 -15.11 5.07
CA GLY A 23 -10.74 -16.31 5.90
C GLY A 23 -10.21 -16.01 7.30
N LEU A 24 -9.20 -15.13 7.43
CA LEU A 24 -8.69 -14.69 8.72
C LEU A 24 -9.76 -13.93 9.52
N LEU A 25 -10.50 -13.02 8.90
CA LEU A 25 -11.54 -12.27 9.61
C LEU A 25 -12.69 -13.17 10.09
N LEU A 26 -13.10 -14.16 9.28
CA LEU A 26 -14.10 -15.16 9.68
C LEU A 26 -13.63 -16.01 10.86
N LEU A 27 -12.33 -16.37 10.89
CA LEU A 27 -11.75 -17.07 12.04
C LEU A 27 -11.77 -16.21 13.31
N VAL A 28 -11.45 -14.92 13.19
CA VAL A 28 -11.58 -13.96 14.30
C VAL A 28 -13.02 -13.87 14.78
N GLU A 29 -13.99 -13.77 13.89
CA GLU A 29 -15.41 -13.72 14.27
C GLU A 29 -15.84 -14.97 15.03
N ARG A 30 -15.37 -16.15 14.61
CA ARG A 30 -15.74 -17.41 15.23
C ARG A 30 -15.11 -17.60 16.61
N TRP A 31 -13.88 -17.15 16.81
CA TRP A 31 -13.12 -17.30 18.07
C TRP A 31 -12.42 -16.00 18.48
N PRO A 32 -13.17 -14.93 18.80
CA PRO A 32 -12.60 -13.59 18.93
C PRO A 32 -11.56 -13.51 20.04
N TYR A 33 -11.74 -14.21 21.16
CA TYR A 33 -10.80 -14.19 22.29
C TYR A 33 -9.46 -14.88 22.01
N MET A 34 -9.44 -15.91 21.18
CA MET A 34 -8.23 -16.69 20.93
C MET A 34 -7.51 -16.23 19.66
N LEU A 35 -8.26 -15.84 18.63
CA LEU A 35 -7.72 -15.61 17.29
C LEU A 35 -7.64 -14.13 16.90
N TRP A 36 -7.86 -13.21 17.83
CA TRP A 36 -7.78 -11.77 17.55
C TRP A 36 -6.49 -11.30 16.85
N PRO A 37 -5.28 -11.87 17.04
CA PRO A 37 -4.10 -11.41 16.33
C PRO A 37 -4.22 -11.55 14.80
N LEU A 38 -5.08 -12.47 14.33
CA LEU A 38 -5.34 -12.66 12.91
C LEU A 38 -5.94 -11.40 12.27
N GLN A 39 -6.60 -10.52 13.04
CA GLN A 39 -7.11 -9.24 12.55
C GLN A 39 -5.96 -8.32 12.10
N GLY A 40 -4.91 -8.17 12.91
CA GLY A 40 -3.73 -7.37 12.54
C GLY A 40 -2.99 -7.96 11.33
N ILE A 41 -2.91 -9.29 11.25
CA ILE A 41 -2.35 -9.99 10.08
C ILE A 41 -3.20 -9.72 8.82
N ALA A 42 -4.53 -9.74 8.95
CA ALA A 42 -5.44 -9.43 7.84
C ALA A 42 -5.29 -7.99 7.33
N VAL A 43 -5.10 -7.02 8.23
CA VAL A 43 -4.76 -5.61 7.88
C VAL A 43 -3.45 -5.55 7.08
N GLY A 44 -2.41 -6.28 7.54
CA GLY A 44 -1.15 -6.40 6.82
C GLY A 44 -1.30 -7.03 5.43
N LEU A 45 -2.04 -8.13 5.34
CA LEU A 45 -2.32 -8.82 4.08
C LEU A 45 -3.07 -7.93 3.08
N LEU A 46 -4.09 -7.19 3.53
CA LEU A 46 -4.81 -6.23 2.70
C LEU A 46 -3.85 -5.25 2.01
N ALA A 47 -3.02 -4.57 2.79
CA ALA A 47 -2.08 -3.58 2.26
C ALA A 47 -1.02 -4.24 1.38
N ALA A 48 -0.49 -5.39 1.79
CA ALA A 48 0.48 -6.16 1.01
C ALA A 48 -0.07 -6.62 -0.33
N THR A 49 -1.34 -7.02 -0.40
CA THR A 49 -2.04 -7.39 -1.63
C THR A 49 -2.25 -6.17 -2.54
N VAL A 50 -2.65 -5.02 -1.98
CA VAL A 50 -2.79 -3.77 -2.74
C VAL A 50 -1.48 -3.32 -3.38
N VAL A 51 -0.35 -3.48 -2.71
CA VAL A 51 0.98 -3.12 -3.25
C VAL A 51 1.28 -3.80 -4.59
N TRP A 52 0.82 -5.04 -4.80
CA TRP A 52 0.98 -5.76 -6.07
C TRP A 52 0.21 -5.16 -7.25
N CYS A 53 -0.70 -4.21 -7.02
CA CYS A 53 -1.36 -3.49 -8.08
C CYS A 53 -0.44 -2.49 -8.79
N TYR A 54 0.71 -2.13 -8.24
CA TYR A 54 1.50 -0.99 -8.73
C TYR A 54 2.77 -1.28 -9.55
N PRO A 55 3.44 -2.46 -9.46
CA PRO A 55 4.57 -2.81 -10.34
C PRO A 55 4.15 -2.96 -11.79
N GLU A 56 4.93 -2.46 -12.74
CA GLU A 56 4.69 -2.68 -14.17
C GLU A 56 5.47 -3.90 -14.67
N PRO A 57 4.81 -4.95 -15.21
CA PRO A 57 5.51 -5.99 -15.94
C PRO A 57 5.97 -5.41 -17.29
N ALA A 58 7.25 -5.03 -17.38
CA ALA A 58 7.84 -4.42 -18.57
C ALA A 58 7.68 -5.26 -19.85
N ALA A 59 7.50 -6.58 -19.73
CA ALA A 59 7.41 -7.51 -20.86
C ALA A 59 5.97 -7.76 -21.39
N ALA A 60 4.92 -7.48 -20.61
CA ALA A 60 3.56 -7.95 -20.93
C ALA A 60 2.66 -6.90 -21.59
N LEU A 61 3.07 -5.63 -21.62
CA LEU A 61 2.26 -4.52 -22.13
C LEU A 61 3.04 -3.77 -23.19
N VAL A 62 3.02 -4.31 -24.42
CA VAL A 62 3.30 -3.55 -25.64
C VAL A 62 2.14 -2.57 -25.85
N ASP A 63 2.04 -1.54 -25.00
CA ASP A 63 1.12 -0.43 -25.21
C ASP A 63 1.83 0.50 -26.20
N THR A 64 1.41 0.47 -27.47
CA THR A 64 2.00 1.24 -28.57
C THR A 64 1.76 2.75 -28.45
N LEU A 65 1.03 3.19 -27.41
CA LEU A 65 0.72 4.58 -27.13
C LEU A 65 1.44 5.04 -25.85
N PRO A 66 2.18 6.16 -25.87
CA PRO A 66 2.86 6.69 -24.69
C PRO A 66 1.84 7.26 -23.69
N ARG A 67 1.33 6.43 -22.78
CA ARG A 67 0.46 6.87 -21.68
C ARG A 67 1.28 7.30 -20.48
N GLY A 68 0.96 8.45 -19.89
CA GLY A 68 1.64 8.97 -18.70
C GLY A 68 1.46 8.11 -17.44
N LEU A 69 2.38 8.25 -16.49
CA LEU A 69 2.43 7.48 -15.24
C LEU A 69 1.15 7.62 -14.39
N PHE A 70 0.55 8.80 -14.37
CA PHE A 70 -0.72 9.06 -13.68
C PHE A 70 -1.83 8.14 -14.19
N TRP A 71 -2.05 8.12 -15.51
CA TRP A 71 -3.09 7.30 -16.14
C TRP A 71 -2.92 5.81 -15.82
N ARG A 72 -1.69 5.30 -15.91
CA ARG A 72 -1.38 3.88 -15.64
C ARG A 72 -1.62 3.54 -14.17
N THR A 73 -1.24 4.43 -13.26
CA THR A 73 -1.46 4.27 -11.81
C THR A 73 -2.94 4.26 -11.48
N THR A 74 -3.72 5.19 -12.05
CA THR A 74 -5.18 5.24 -11.88
C THR A 74 -5.85 3.99 -12.41
N ALA A 75 -5.48 3.53 -13.60
CA ALA A 75 -6.08 2.34 -14.20
C ALA A 75 -5.84 1.07 -13.36
N ARG A 76 -4.65 0.95 -12.75
CA ARG A 76 -4.31 -0.21 -11.90
C ARG A 76 -4.87 -0.12 -10.48
N SER A 77 -5.23 1.09 -10.03
CA SER A 77 -5.91 1.30 -8.75
C SER A 77 -7.28 0.64 -8.69
N ALA A 78 -7.86 0.22 -9.82
CA ALA A 78 -9.07 -0.61 -9.84
C ALA A 78 -8.92 -1.90 -9.03
N GLY A 79 -7.76 -2.56 -9.08
CA GLY A 79 -7.49 -3.75 -8.26
C GLY A 79 -7.45 -3.42 -6.77
N ALA A 80 -6.78 -2.31 -6.42
CA ALA A 80 -6.71 -1.84 -5.03
C ALA A 80 -8.11 -1.51 -4.48
N VAL A 81 -8.93 -0.78 -5.26
CA VAL A 81 -10.30 -0.45 -4.89
C VAL A 81 -11.13 -1.72 -4.70
N ALA A 82 -11.03 -2.71 -5.59
CA ALA A 82 -11.76 -3.97 -5.46
C ALA A 82 -11.43 -4.69 -4.13
N VAL A 83 -10.15 -4.80 -3.78
CA VAL A 83 -9.74 -5.47 -2.52
C VAL A 83 -10.16 -4.65 -1.30
N VAL A 84 -10.09 -3.32 -1.34
CA VAL A 84 -10.59 -2.46 -0.25
C VAL A 84 -12.10 -2.61 -0.07
N LEU A 85 -12.88 -2.71 -1.16
CA LEU A 85 -14.31 -2.97 -1.05
C LEU A 85 -14.60 -4.33 -0.41
N LEU A 86 -13.86 -5.38 -0.79
CA LEU A 86 -13.97 -6.69 -0.15
C LEU A 86 -13.60 -6.64 1.34
N TRP A 87 -12.58 -5.87 1.72
CA TRP A 87 -12.25 -5.61 3.13
C TRP A 87 -13.42 -4.98 3.89
N LEU A 88 -14.01 -3.91 3.35
CA LEU A 88 -15.12 -3.22 4.01
C LEU A 88 -16.36 -4.10 4.15
N ILE A 89 -16.66 -4.90 3.12
CA ILE A 89 -17.74 -5.89 3.17
C ILE A 89 -17.42 -6.94 4.25
N ALA A 90 -16.22 -7.52 4.23
CA ALA A 90 -15.84 -8.55 5.18
C ALA A 90 -15.90 -8.05 6.62
N VAL A 91 -15.33 -6.89 6.93
CA VAL A 91 -15.39 -6.27 8.27
C VAL A 91 -16.82 -5.96 8.70
N ARG A 92 -17.69 -5.57 7.76
CA ARG A 92 -19.11 -5.35 8.04
C ARG A 92 -19.82 -6.65 8.42
N GLU A 93 -19.56 -7.73 7.69
CA GLU A 93 -20.17 -9.03 7.96
C GLU A 93 -19.65 -9.63 9.28
N THR A 94 -18.34 -9.50 9.55
CA THR A 94 -17.69 -10.02 10.75
C THR A 94 -17.78 -9.09 11.97
N ARG A 95 -18.60 -8.04 11.90
CA ARG A 95 -18.65 -6.92 12.87
C ARG A 95 -18.88 -7.33 14.32
N VAL A 96 -19.57 -8.46 14.54
CA VAL A 96 -19.91 -8.96 15.87
C VAL A 96 -18.65 -9.39 16.63
N GLY A 97 -17.64 -9.90 15.92
CA GLY A 97 -16.37 -10.33 16.49
C GLY A 97 -15.46 -9.20 17.00
N TYR A 98 -15.81 -7.93 16.75
CA TYR A 98 -14.97 -6.76 17.10
C TYR A 98 -15.53 -5.90 18.23
N PHE A 99 -16.48 -6.41 19.02
CA PHE A 99 -16.99 -5.75 20.23
C PHE A 99 -17.45 -4.29 20.03
N GLY A 100 -18.04 -3.98 18.86
CA GLY A 100 -18.51 -2.63 18.53
C GLY A 100 -17.49 -1.74 17.80
N HIS A 101 -16.26 -2.21 17.57
CA HIS A 101 -15.18 -1.44 16.96
C HIS A 101 -14.88 -1.79 15.49
N ALA A 102 -15.88 -2.31 14.76
CA ALA A 102 -15.73 -2.66 13.35
C ALA A 102 -15.29 -1.47 12.48
N MET A 103 -15.73 -0.25 12.80
CA MET A 103 -15.31 0.96 12.08
C MET A 103 -13.83 1.29 12.29
N ASP A 104 -13.31 1.07 13.50
CA ASP A 104 -11.90 1.26 13.80
C ASP A 104 -11.05 0.26 13.02
N VAL A 105 -11.44 -1.02 13.04
CA VAL A 105 -10.79 -2.08 12.25
C VAL A 105 -10.79 -1.71 10.76
N ALA A 106 -11.94 -1.30 10.22
CA ALA A 106 -12.04 -0.85 8.84
C ALA A 106 -11.04 0.25 8.52
N TRP A 107 -10.91 1.25 9.41
CA TRP A 107 -10.00 2.36 9.27
C TRP A 107 -8.52 1.95 9.31
N GLN A 108 -8.12 1.02 10.18
CA GLN A 108 -6.74 0.50 10.21
C GLN A 108 -6.33 -0.06 8.85
N GLY A 109 -7.23 -0.84 8.23
CA GLY A 109 -7.04 -1.37 6.87
C GLY A 109 -6.89 -0.26 5.82
N ILE A 110 -7.82 0.71 5.80
CA ILE A 110 -7.76 1.85 4.86
C ILE A 110 -6.46 2.64 5.03
N ALA A 111 -6.11 2.98 6.27
CA ALA A 111 -4.93 3.77 6.57
C ALA A 111 -3.65 3.08 6.09
N LEU A 112 -3.48 1.78 6.36
CA LEU A 112 -2.31 1.05 5.90
C LEU A 112 -2.26 0.92 4.37
N VAL A 113 -3.41 0.71 3.72
CA VAL A 113 -3.51 0.69 2.25
C VAL A 113 -3.08 2.02 1.65
N VAL A 114 -3.59 3.14 2.17
CA VAL A 114 -3.25 4.49 1.66
C VAL A 114 -1.76 4.76 1.85
N ALA A 115 -1.21 4.43 3.02
CA ALA A 115 0.22 4.55 3.31
C ALA A 115 1.07 3.70 2.34
N ALA A 116 0.73 2.43 2.16
CA ALA A 116 1.47 1.51 1.29
C ALA A 116 1.38 1.92 -0.20
N ALA A 117 0.18 2.25 -0.69
CA ALA A 117 -0.03 2.73 -2.06
C ALA A 117 0.71 4.06 -2.31
N GLY A 118 0.68 4.98 -1.34
CA GLY A 118 1.42 6.24 -1.41
C GLY A 118 2.93 6.01 -1.48
N PHE A 119 3.46 5.14 -0.62
CA PHE A 119 4.88 4.79 -0.61
C PHE A 119 5.34 4.17 -1.93
N VAL A 120 4.60 3.19 -2.47
CA VAL A 120 4.98 2.52 -3.72
C VAL A 120 4.83 3.44 -4.92
N THR A 121 3.79 4.29 -4.95
CA THR A 121 3.64 5.31 -6.00
C THR A 121 4.79 6.32 -5.95
N TRP A 122 5.22 6.72 -4.75
CA TRP A 122 6.38 7.58 -4.57
C TRP A 122 7.67 6.90 -5.04
N GLN A 123 7.95 5.67 -4.63
CA GLN A 123 9.12 4.91 -5.10
C GLN A 123 9.14 4.80 -6.63
N ARG A 124 7.98 4.50 -7.21
CA ARG A 124 7.79 4.42 -8.66
C ARG A 124 8.05 5.75 -9.36
N SER A 125 7.66 6.88 -8.75
CA SER A 125 7.97 8.21 -9.29
C SER A 125 9.46 8.54 -9.33
N ARG A 126 10.28 7.83 -8.53
CA ARG A 126 11.74 7.97 -8.50
C ARG A 126 12.45 7.00 -9.47
N GLY A 127 11.70 6.24 -10.27
CA GLY A 127 12.27 5.27 -11.20
C GLY A 127 12.74 3.97 -10.53
N SER A 128 12.32 3.68 -9.30
CA SER A 128 12.57 2.38 -8.69
C SER A 128 11.74 1.31 -9.39
N ASP A 129 12.38 0.21 -9.78
CA ASP A 129 11.71 -1.02 -10.19
C ASP A 129 11.01 -1.60 -8.96
N GLY A 130 9.72 -1.29 -8.80
CA GLY A 130 8.99 -1.42 -7.54
C GLY A 130 9.12 -2.82 -6.91
N PRO A 131 9.77 -2.98 -5.73
CA PRO A 131 9.99 -4.28 -5.11
C PRO A 131 8.73 -4.70 -4.35
N ALA A 132 7.60 -4.86 -5.04
CA ALA A 132 6.34 -5.25 -4.41
C ALA A 132 6.51 -6.49 -3.53
N ARG A 133 7.32 -7.46 -3.97
CA ARG A 133 7.63 -8.64 -3.15
C ARG A 133 8.26 -8.28 -1.79
N ALA A 134 9.27 -7.42 -1.76
CA ALA A 134 9.95 -7.04 -0.51
C ALA A 134 9.05 -6.17 0.36
N VAL A 135 8.33 -5.21 -0.24
CA VAL A 135 7.41 -4.33 0.49
C VAL A 135 6.24 -5.13 1.07
N SER A 136 5.61 -6.00 0.28
CA SER A 136 4.53 -6.86 0.74
C SER A 136 5.00 -7.80 1.85
N ALA A 137 6.17 -8.44 1.70
CA ALA A 137 6.73 -9.32 2.73
C ALA A 137 7.03 -8.55 4.02
N ALA A 138 7.59 -7.34 3.92
CA ALA A 138 7.86 -6.49 5.07
C ALA A 138 6.56 -6.06 5.77
N ILE A 139 5.54 -5.63 5.02
CA ILE A 139 4.24 -5.25 5.59
C ILE A 139 3.61 -6.43 6.34
N VAL A 140 3.52 -7.60 5.71
CA VAL A 140 2.94 -8.80 6.36
C VAL A 140 3.76 -9.21 7.56
N GLY A 141 5.09 -9.25 7.44
CA GLY A 141 6.00 -9.63 8.53
C GLY A 141 5.88 -8.68 9.72
N ILE A 142 5.95 -7.38 9.50
CA ILE A 142 5.83 -6.36 10.54
C ILE A 142 4.43 -6.43 11.18
N ALA A 143 3.36 -6.48 10.38
CA ALA A 143 2.00 -6.58 10.91
C ALA A 143 1.81 -7.85 11.76
N THR A 144 2.37 -8.98 11.31
CA THR A 144 2.34 -10.25 12.04
C THR A 144 3.14 -10.16 13.34
N CYS A 145 4.35 -9.62 13.31
CA CYS A 145 5.17 -9.42 14.51
C CYS A 145 4.46 -8.51 15.52
N ILE A 146 3.89 -7.40 15.08
CA ILE A 146 3.18 -6.47 15.97
C ILE A 146 1.91 -7.12 16.52
N ALA A 147 1.13 -7.81 15.69
CA ALA A 147 -0.11 -8.44 16.12
C ALA A 147 0.14 -9.57 17.14
N LEU A 148 1.18 -10.38 16.93
CA LEU A 148 1.49 -11.52 17.81
C LEU A 148 2.28 -11.11 19.05
N ALA A 149 3.38 -10.37 18.89
CA ALA A 149 4.26 -10.03 20.01
C ALA A 149 3.70 -8.90 20.87
N ARG A 150 2.73 -8.14 20.35
CA ARG A 150 2.16 -6.94 20.98
C ARG A 150 3.22 -6.07 21.66
N PRO A 151 4.28 -5.70 20.93
CA PRO A 151 5.32 -4.87 21.52
C PRO A 151 4.63 -3.59 22.01
N PHE A 152 4.86 -3.26 23.28
CA PHE A 152 4.29 -2.08 23.92
C PHE A 152 2.76 -2.09 24.09
N ALA A 153 2.11 -3.24 24.21
CA ALA A 153 0.64 -3.31 24.43
C ALA A 153 0.16 -2.45 25.62
N ASN A 154 1.01 -2.30 26.64
CA ASN A 154 0.75 -1.51 27.84
C ASN A 154 0.92 0.01 27.64
N VAL A 155 1.44 0.45 26.49
CA VAL A 155 1.83 1.84 26.21
C VAL A 155 1.17 2.36 24.93
N VAL A 156 1.04 1.52 23.89
CA VAL A 156 0.56 1.90 22.57
C VAL A 156 -0.44 0.86 22.05
N PRO A 157 -1.74 1.19 21.96
CA PRO A 157 -2.76 0.27 21.43
C PRO A 157 -2.73 0.26 19.90
N ILE A 158 -1.75 -0.44 19.30
CA ILE A 158 -1.65 -0.55 17.83
C ILE A 158 -2.80 -1.40 17.27
N PHE A 159 -3.00 -2.58 17.84
CA PHE A 159 -4.14 -3.47 17.58
C PHE A 159 -4.87 -3.74 18.91
N PRO A 160 -5.72 -2.80 19.37
CA PRO A 160 -6.60 -3.04 20.51
C PRO A 160 -7.55 -4.20 20.18
N TYR A 161 -7.96 -4.92 21.23
CA TYR A 161 -8.73 -6.15 21.09
C TYR A 161 -10.06 -6.08 21.85
N THR A 162 -10.04 -5.62 23.11
CA THR A 162 -11.23 -5.63 23.96
C THR A 162 -11.99 -4.32 23.89
N ALA A 163 -13.26 -4.32 24.29
CA ALA A 163 -14.07 -3.10 24.40
C ALA A 163 -13.50 -2.08 25.42
N GLY A 164 -12.68 -2.54 26.37
CA GLY A 164 -12.05 -1.67 27.37
C GLY A 164 -10.72 -1.05 26.91
N ASP A 165 -10.19 -1.47 25.75
CA ASP A 165 -8.94 -0.93 25.22
C ASP A 165 -9.16 0.47 24.62
N ASP A 166 -8.09 1.27 24.52
CA ASP A 166 -8.17 2.62 23.94
C ASP A 166 -8.14 2.61 22.41
N TRP A 167 -9.30 2.37 21.81
CA TRP A 167 -9.52 2.42 20.37
C TRP A 167 -9.33 3.82 19.76
N SER A 168 -9.52 4.88 20.55
CA SER A 168 -9.39 6.25 20.08
C SER A 168 -7.94 6.60 19.77
N THR A 169 -7.02 6.24 20.67
CA THR A 169 -5.58 6.39 20.46
C THR A 169 -5.11 5.55 19.29
N SER A 170 -5.60 4.31 19.15
CA SER A 170 -5.32 3.47 17.98
C SER A 170 -5.69 4.17 16.68
N ARG A 171 -6.91 4.73 16.60
CA ARG A 171 -7.39 5.46 15.43
C ARG A 171 -6.49 6.64 15.07
N VAL A 172 -6.01 7.39 16.06
CA VAL A 172 -5.07 8.52 15.85
C VAL A 172 -3.74 8.01 15.29
N LEU A 173 -3.17 6.96 15.87
CA LEU A 173 -1.92 6.35 15.42
C LEU A 173 -2.02 5.90 13.95
N TRP A 174 -3.09 5.17 13.61
CA TRP A 174 -3.33 4.73 12.23
C TRP A 174 -3.56 5.90 11.28
N SER A 175 -4.25 6.95 11.70
CA SER A 175 -4.43 8.17 10.89
C SER A 175 -3.11 8.91 10.61
N SER A 176 -2.13 8.81 11.52
CA SER A 176 -0.84 9.47 11.34
C SER A 176 0.03 8.81 10.24
N LEU A 177 -0.14 7.52 9.98
CA LEU A 177 0.68 6.76 9.03
C LEU A 177 0.59 7.31 7.59
N PRO A 178 -0.59 7.49 6.97
CA PRO A 178 -0.70 8.13 5.66
C PRO A 178 -0.05 9.51 5.60
N VAL A 179 -0.23 10.31 6.65
CA VAL A 179 0.30 11.68 6.74
C VAL A 179 1.82 11.66 6.75
N LEU A 180 2.44 10.78 7.56
CA LEU A 180 3.89 10.59 7.60
C LEU A 180 4.44 10.19 6.24
N VAL A 181 3.80 9.24 5.55
CA VAL A 181 4.21 8.83 4.20
C VAL A 181 4.16 10.01 3.23
N LEU A 182 3.10 10.81 3.25
CA LEU A 182 2.97 11.99 2.38
C LEU A 182 4.04 13.05 2.67
N ILE A 183 4.38 13.27 3.95
CA ILE A 183 5.46 14.19 4.35
C ILE A 183 6.80 13.68 3.84
N CYS A 184 7.15 12.42 4.14
CA CYS A 184 8.40 11.80 3.69
C CYS A 184 8.53 11.78 2.16
N ALA A 185 7.42 11.59 1.44
CA ALA A 185 7.40 11.64 -0.02
C ALA A 185 7.74 13.04 -0.58
N ARG A 186 7.45 14.12 0.16
CA ARG A 186 7.71 15.51 -0.27
C ARG A 186 9.14 16.00 0.00
N VAL A 187 9.81 15.48 1.02
CA VAL A 187 11.16 15.95 1.44
C VAL A 187 12.21 15.85 0.31
N PRO A 188 12.33 14.75 -0.46
CA PRO A 188 13.34 14.64 -1.52
C PRO A 188 12.99 15.38 -2.82
N ALA A 189 11.72 15.74 -3.05
CA ALA A 189 11.32 16.51 -4.23
C ALA A 189 11.88 17.95 -4.22
N ARG A 190 12.23 18.46 -3.02
CA ARG A 190 12.89 19.77 -2.86
C ARG A 190 14.41 19.68 -3.10
N SER A 191 15.08 18.66 -2.60
CA SER A 191 16.54 18.51 -2.78
C SER A 191 16.94 18.22 -4.23
N ALA A 192 16.10 17.52 -5.02
CA ALA A 192 16.41 17.23 -6.42
C ALA A 192 16.22 18.43 -7.37
N ARG A 193 15.42 19.45 -7.00
CA ARG A 193 15.25 20.68 -7.80
C ARG A 193 16.38 21.70 -7.63
N GLY A 194 17.19 21.56 -6.58
CA GLY A 194 18.34 22.43 -6.33
C GLY A 194 19.58 22.09 -7.17
N GLY A 195 19.71 20.86 -7.66
CA GLY A 195 20.92 20.37 -8.35
C GLY A 195 20.98 20.57 -9.86
N ARG A 196 19.86 20.88 -10.53
CA ARG A 196 19.79 21.07 -12.00
C ARG A 196 19.80 22.54 -12.42
N ARG A 197 20.70 23.35 -11.86
CA ARG A 197 20.96 24.73 -12.31
C ARG A 197 22.42 25.02 -12.66
N GLY A 198 23.29 24.01 -12.71
CA GLY A 198 24.75 24.19 -12.86
C GLY A 198 25.38 23.78 -14.19
N GLU A 199 24.75 22.95 -15.02
CA GLU A 199 25.38 22.50 -16.27
C GLU A 199 24.75 23.20 -17.47
N ALA A 200 25.38 24.30 -17.87
CA ALA A 200 25.16 24.92 -19.16
C ALA A 200 25.57 23.94 -20.28
N PRO A 201 24.82 23.84 -21.38
CA PRO A 201 25.23 23.04 -22.52
C PRO A 201 26.50 23.62 -23.13
N GLU A 202 27.57 22.83 -23.11
CA GLU A 202 28.80 23.11 -23.84
C GLU A 202 28.44 23.25 -25.33
N ARG A 203 28.65 24.46 -25.88
CA ARG A 203 28.36 24.76 -27.29
C ARG A 203 29.23 23.84 -28.18
N PRO A 204 28.67 23.27 -29.25
CA PRO A 204 29.50 22.61 -30.25
C PRO A 204 30.32 23.69 -30.97
N SER A 205 31.62 23.78 -30.66
CA SER A 205 32.55 24.56 -31.45
C SER A 205 32.71 23.88 -32.81
N GLY A 206 31.93 24.36 -33.79
CA GLY A 206 32.16 24.05 -35.19
C GLY A 206 33.59 24.44 -35.56
N ARG A 207 34.38 23.46 -36.00
CA ARG A 207 35.61 23.72 -36.74
C ARG A 207 35.50 23.08 -38.11
N ALA A 208 35.13 23.91 -39.07
CA ALA A 208 35.30 23.64 -40.48
C ALA A 208 36.78 23.37 -40.76
N GLY A 209 37.09 22.13 -41.13
CA GLY A 209 38.40 21.72 -41.62
C GLY A 209 38.28 21.34 -43.09
N ARG A 210 38.41 22.36 -43.95
CA ARG A 210 38.47 22.26 -45.41
C ARG A 210 39.95 22.23 -45.82
N THR A 211 40.46 21.09 -46.26
CA THR A 211 41.70 20.98 -47.06
C THR A 211 41.60 19.67 -47.87
N ARG A 212 41.25 19.80 -49.15
CA ARG A 212 42.08 19.55 -50.34
C ARG A 212 42.11 18.09 -50.74
#